data_AF-A0A2N3DSX0-F1
#
_entry.id   AF-A0A2N3DSX0-F1
#
_cell.length_a   1.000
_cell.length_b   1.000
_cell.length_c   1.000
_cell.angle_alpha   90.00
_cell.angle_beta   90.00
_cell.angle_gamma   90.00
#
_symmetry.space_group_name_H-M   'P 1'
#
loop_
_entity.id
_entity.type
_entity.pdbx_description
1 polymer ?
#
loop_
_entity_poly.entity_id
_entity_poly.type
_entity_poly.pdbx_seq_one_letter_code
_entity_poly.pdbx_strand_id
1 'polypeptide(L)'
;MQLQTRPPENLRALLELNPTHGEPKRGPRRFWTNREEKLLREHYPQGGVEPCLAHLPGRSAAAIYSHAAALALQAPATQKHDFRRQRWTSSDQIDAVIRRAYQRVPARGDIASLAFTVGRPRWWVTKRATQLGLVTPRFKEPAWTNAEREIVQRNFHRPPKIIRGMLKRAGYQRTETAIIVMGKRLGATRYDPLHLTATGLASLMGIDAKTVTGWIGRGLLKASRRGTGRTSAQGGDQFWIRVRDVRAFIIDNAAVVDLRKVDKFWFIDLVAHGPT
;
A
#
# COMPACT_ATOMS: atom_id res chain seq x y z
N MET A 1 -4.69 11.50 -39.16
CA MET A 1 -5.05 10.10 -39.48
C MET A 1 -5.98 9.60 -38.39
N GLN A 2 -7.29 9.69 -38.60
CA GLN A 2 -8.28 9.23 -37.62
C GLN A 2 -8.19 7.70 -37.56
N LEU A 3 -7.74 7.15 -36.44
CA LEU A 3 -7.82 5.72 -36.17
C LEU A 3 -9.31 5.39 -36.06
N GLN A 4 -9.90 4.84 -37.11
CA GLN A 4 -11.19 4.18 -37.04
C GLN A 4 -11.02 2.93 -36.15
N THR A 5 -11.15 3.14 -34.84
CA THR A 5 -11.28 2.05 -33.88
C THR A 5 -12.66 1.44 -34.10
N ARG A 6 -12.68 0.21 -34.60
CA ARG A 6 -13.89 -0.63 -34.60
C ARG A 6 -14.53 -0.53 -33.20
N PRO A 7 -15.85 -0.24 -33.08
CA PRO A 7 -16.49 -0.21 -31.77
C PRO A 7 -16.29 -1.57 -31.07
N PRO A 8 -15.97 -1.59 -29.77
CA PRO A 8 -15.73 -2.85 -29.07
C PRO A 8 -16.98 -3.73 -29.16
N GLU A 9 -16.84 -4.93 -29.72
CA GLU A 9 -17.96 -5.86 -29.99
C GLU A 9 -18.70 -6.29 -28.71
N ASN A 10 -18.08 -6.12 -27.54
CA ASN A 10 -18.69 -6.40 -26.24
C ASN A 10 -18.07 -5.61 -25.07
N LEU A 11 -18.76 -5.66 -23.92
CA LEU A 11 -18.32 -5.05 -22.66
C LEU A 11 -16.92 -5.52 -22.23
N ARG A 12 -16.55 -6.76 -22.54
CA ARG A 12 -15.23 -7.31 -22.19
C ARG A 12 -14.11 -6.65 -22.99
N ALA A 13 -14.24 -6.53 -24.30
CA ALA A 13 -13.28 -5.82 -25.16
C ALA A 13 -13.16 -4.36 -24.72
N LEU A 14 -14.28 -3.74 -24.35
CA LEU A 14 -14.32 -2.38 -23.83
C LEU A 14 -13.54 -2.27 -22.49
N LEU A 15 -13.66 -3.23 -21.57
CA LEU A 15 -12.89 -3.23 -20.32
C LEU A 15 -11.41 -3.58 -20.51
N GLU A 16 -11.07 -4.43 -21.48
CA GLU A 16 -9.68 -4.80 -21.80
C GLU A 16 -8.91 -3.63 -22.44
N LEU A 17 -9.53 -2.90 -23.37
CA LEU A 17 -8.98 -1.68 -23.94
C LEU A 17 -8.97 -0.52 -22.92
N ASN A 18 -9.91 -0.56 -21.96
CA ASN A 18 -10.10 0.44 -20.91
C ASN A 18 -10.01 1.89 -21.42
N PRO A 19 -10.80 2.28 -22.44
CA PRO A 19 -10.70 3.58 -23.06
C PRO A 19 -11.05 4.69 -22.06
N THR A 20 -10.43 5.84 -22.25
CA THR A 20 -10.72 7.08 -21.53
C THR A 20 -11.09 8.15 -22.54
N HIS A 21 -12.28 8.75 -22.41
CA HIS A 21 -12.65 9.89 -23.24
C HIS A 21 -12.07 11.18 -22.64
N GLY A 22 -11.22 11.91 -23.36
CA GLY A 22 -10.57 13.12 -22.85
C GLY A 22 -9.43 12.86 -21.83
N GLU A 23 -9.01 13.90 -21.12
CA GLU A 23 -7.86 13.82 -20.22
C GLU A 23 -8.15 12.98 -18.95
N PRO A 24 -7.30 11.99 -18.61
CA PRO A 24 -7.53 11.11 -17.48
C PRO A 24 -7.44 11.88 -16.15
N LYS A 25 -8.45 11.72 -15.29
CA LYS A 25 -8.47 12.40 -13.99
C LYS A 25 -7.39 11.83 -13.05
N ARG A 26 -6.58 12.71 -12.45
CA ARG A 26 -5.50 12.38 -11.51
C ARG A 26 -5.64 13.14 -10.19
N GLY A 27 -4.98 12.66 -9.14
CA GLY A 27 -5.00 13.29 -7.81
C GLY A 27 -6.42 13.40 -7.23
N PRO A 28 -6.79 14.53 -6.60
CA PRO A 28 -8.11 14.74 -6.03
C PRO A 28 -9.26 14.63 -7.05
N ARG A 29 -9.00 14.91 -8.34
CA ARG A 29 -10.02 14.78 -9.40
C ARG A 29 -10.43 13.32 -9.66
N ARG A 30 -9.74 12.34 -9.07
CA ARG A 30 -10.14 10.92 -9.14
C ARG A 30 -11.37 10.60 -8.29
N PHE A 31 -11.74 11.42 -7.31
CA PHE A 31 -12.94 11.18 -6.52
C PHE A 31 -14.20 11.44 -7.34
N TRP A 32 -15.22 10.61 -7.16
CA TRP A 32 -16.50 10.76 -7.84
C TRP A 32 -17.26 11.94 -7.25
N THR A 33 -17.75 12.81 -8.13
CA THR A 33 -18.59 13.94 -7.74
C THR A 33 -20.07 13.57 -7.83
N ASN A 34 -20.92 14.25 -7.05
CA ASN A 34 -22.37 14.04 -7.10
C ASN A 34 -22.94 14.20 -8.53
N ARG A 35 -22.36 15.10 -9.32
CA ARG A 35 -22.73 15.28 -10.74
C ARG A 35 -22.39 14.05 -11.59
N GLU A 36 -21.20 13.48 -11.42
CA GLU A 36 -20.80 12.27 -12.13
C GLU A 36 -21.63 11.05 -11.70
N GLU A 37 -21.96 10.93 -10.42
CA GLU A 37 -22.86 9.88 -9.94
C GLU A 37 -24.27 10.00 -10.51
N LYS A 38 -24.80 11.22 -10.59
CA LYS A 38 -26.10 11.48 -11.22
C LYS A 38 -26.10 11.01 -12.68
N LEU A 39 -25.09 11.42 -13.46
CA LEU A 39 -24.93 10.98 -14.85
C LEU A 39 -24.76 9.46 -14.95
N LEU A 40 -24.03 8.85 -14.02
CA LEU A 40 -23.88 7.39 -13.98
C LEU A 40 -25.21 6.69 -13.72
N ARG A 41 -26.04 7.17 -12.79
CA ARG A 41 -27.38 6.62 -12.50
C ARG A 41 -28.33 6.76 -13.69
N GLU A 42 -28.24 7.85 -14.43
CA GLU A 42 -29.09 8.12 -15.59
C GLU A 42 -28.72 7.24 -16.79
N HIS A 43 -27.42 7.15 -17.12
CA HIS A 43 -26.97 6.54 -18.38
C HIS A 43 -26.59 5.05 -18.25
N TYR A 44 -26.16 4.58 -17.07
CA TYR A 44 -25.71 3.19 -16.91
C TYR A 44 -26.82 2.14 -17.11
N PRO A 45 -28.08 2.36 -16.66
CA PRO A 45 -29.17 1.42 -16.92
C PRO A 45 -29.60 1.32 -18.39
N GLN A 46 -29.27 2.33 -19.22
CA GLN A 46 -29.67 2.38 -20.63
C GLN A 46 -28.77 1.52 -21.53
N GLY A 47 -27.47 1.50 -21.24
CA GLY A 47 -26.49 0.80 -22.09
C GLY A 47 -25.18 0.45 -21.39
N GLY A 48 -25.15 0.43 -20.06
CA GLY A 48 -23.97 0.09 -19.28
C GLY A 48 -22.84 1.11 -19.42
N VAL A 49 -21.61 0.61 -19.60
CA VAL A 49 -20.39 1.45 -19.56
C VAL A 49 -20.24 2.36 -20.79
N GLU A 50 -20.68 1.90 -21.97
CA GLU A 50 -20.51 2.60 -23.24
C GLU A 50 -21.15 4.01 -23.29
N PRO A 51 -22.46 4.18 -22.99
CA PRO A 51 -23.06 5.52 -22.97
C PRO A 51 -22.45 6.42 -21.89
N CYS A 52 -22.03 5.83 -20.76
CA CYS A 52 -21.39 6.59 -19.70
C CYS A 52 -20.03 7.19 -20.10
N LEU A 53 -19.29 6.58 -21.04
CA LEU A 53 -18.01 7.11 -21.50
C LEU A 53 -18.13 8.47 -22.19
N ALA A 54 -19.22 8.69 -22.92
CA ALA A 54 -19.49 9.97 -23.58
C ALA A 54 -19.79 11.09 -22.58
N HIS A 55 -20.48 10.75 -21.48
CA HIS A 55 -20.92 11.73 -20.47
C HIS A 55 -19.94 11.91 -19.30
N LEU A 56 -18.93 11.04 -19.17
CA LEU A 56 -17.96 11.07 -18.07
C LEU A 56 -16.51 11.22 -18.59
N PRO A 57 -16.13 12.42 -19.10
CA PRO A 57 -14.79 12.64 -19.59
C PRO A 57 -13.73 12.47 -18.49
N GLY A 58 -12.63 11.82 -18.83
CA GLY A 58 -11.51 11.50 -17.97
C GLY A 58 -11.71 10.30 -17.05
N ARG A 59 -12.88 9.65 -17.12
CA ARG A 59 -13.14 8.35 -16.48
C ARG A 59 -12.87 7.23 -17.47
N SER A 60 -12.18 6.19 -17.00
CA SER A 60 -11.96 5.00 -17.80
C SER A 60 -13.16 4.06 -17.69
N ALA A 61 -13.35 3.20 -18.68
CA ALA A 61 -14.39 2.18 -18.67
C ALA A 61 -14.40 1.33 -17.37
N ALA A 62 -13.22 0.90 -16.92
CA ALA A 62 -13.08 0.14 -15.67
C ALA A 62 -13.50 0.97 -14.44
N ALA A 63 -13.19 2.26 -14.39
CA ALA A 63 -13.58 3.13 -13.29
C ALA A 63 -15.11 3.29 -13.23
N ILE A 64 -15.76 3.50 -14.38
CA ILE A 64 -17.22 3.59 -14.51
C ILE A 64 -17.88 2.30 -14.03
N TYR A 65 -17.41 1.14 -14.52
CA TYR A 65 -17.92 -0.17 -14.12
C TYR A 65 -17.79 -0.43 -12.62
N SER A 66 -16.61 -0.17 -12.04
CA SER A 66 -16.38 -0.38 -10.60
C SER A 66 -17.24 0.54 -9.74
N HIS A 67 -17.44 1.80 -10.14
CA HIS A 67 -18.28 2.73 -9.40
C HIS A 67 -19.76 2.38 -9.51
N ALA A 68 -20.22 1.99 -10.70
CA ALA A 68 -21.58 1.52 -10.90
C ALA A 68 -21.89 0.27 -10.06
N ALA A 69 -20.93 -0.64 -9.94
CA ALA A 69 -21.03 -1.80 -9.06
C ALA A 69 -21.11 -1.41 -7.57
N ALA A 70 -20.35 -0.40 -7.14
CA ALA A 70 -20.44 0.13 -5.77
C ALA A 70 -21.81 0.79 -5.48
N LEU A 71 -22.44 1.38 -6.50
CA LEU A 71 -23.79 1.95 -6.44
C LEU A 71 -24.91 0.92 -6.73
N ALA A 72 -24.56 -0.37 -6.90
CA ALA A 72 -25.45 -1.47 -7.25
C ALA A 72 -26.29 -1.26 -8.53
N LEU A 73 -25.82 -0.43 -9.47
CA LEU A 73 -26.50 -0.15 -10.73
C LEU A 73 -26.45 -1.37 -11.67
N GLN A 74 -27.57 -1.64 -12.34
CA GLN A 74 -27.73 -2.79 -13.24
C GLN A 74 -27.69 -2.33 -14.69
N ALA A 75 -26.86 -2.99 -15.50
CA ALA A 75 -26.86 -2.85 -16.96
C ALA A 75 -27.92 -3.78 -17.59
N PRO A 76 -28.42 -3.48 -18.81
CA PRO A 76 -29.40 -4.31 -19.51
C PRO A 76 -28.87 -5.72 -19.77
N ALA A 77 -29.78 -6.71 -19.81
CA ALA A 77 -29.44 -8.14 -19.91
C ALA A 77 -28.54 -8.50 -21.10
N THR A 78 -28.63 -7.74 -22.20
CA THR A 78 -27.79 -7.89 -23.40
C THR A 78 -26.28 -7.80 -23.08
N GLN A 79 -25.87 -6.98 -22.08
CA GLN A 79 -24.48 -6.92 -21.62
C GLN A 79 -24.12 -7.95 -20.54
N LYS A 80 -25.11 -8.61 -19.92
CA LYS A 80 -24.87 -9.67 -18.91
C LYS A 80 -24.34 -10.96 -19.55
N HIS A 81 -24.61 -11.19 -20.84
CA HIS A 81 -24.36 -12.47 -21.50
C HIS A 81 -22.90 -12.78 -21.85
N ASP A 82 -21.96 -11.84 -21.73
CA ASP A 82 -20.58 -12.04 -22.20
C ASP A 82 -19.54 -12.37 -21.12
N PHE A 83 -19.99 -12.60 -19.88
CA PHE A 83 -19.13 -13.12 -18.82
C PHE A 83 -19.01 -14.64 -18.82
N ARG A 84 -19.42 -15.34 -19.89
CA ARG A 84 -18.98 -16.73 -20.05
C ARG A 84 -17.46 -16.70 -20.01
N ARG A 85 -16.88 -17.33 -18.97
CA ARG A 85 -15.44 -17.38 -18.79
C ARG A 85 -14.84 -17.96 -20.07
N GLN A 86 -14.28 -17.10 -20.93
CA GLN A 86 -13.62 -17.52 -22.17
C GLN A 86 -12.69 -18.69 -21.82
N ARG A 87 -13.00 -19.86 -22.36
CA ARG A 87 -12.21 -21.06 -22.10
C ARG A 87 -11.01 -21.01 -23.03
N TRP A 88 -9.88 -20.57 -22.50
CA TRP A 88 -8.61 -20.57 -23.20
C TRP A 88 -8.08 -21.99 -23.32
N THR A 89 -8.04 -22.51 -24.55
CA THR A 89 -7.46 -23.82 -24.88
C THR A 89 -5.95 -23.71 -25.09
N SER A 90 -5.23 -24.78 -24.73
CA SER A 90 -3.83 -24.99 -25.06
C SER A 90 -3.69 -25.76 -26.37
N SER A 91 -2.60 -25.53 -27.09
CA SER A 91 -2.14 -26.35 -28.22
C SER A 91 -0.63 -26.58 -28.08
N ASP A 92 -0.11 -27.61 -28.74
CA ASP A 92 1.32 -27.95 -28.68
C ASP A 92 2.21 -26.82 -29.20
N GLN A 93 1.74 -26.09 -30.23
CA GLN A 93 2.42 -24.91 -30.75
C GLN A 93 2.54 -23.80 -29.70
N ILE A 94 1.46 -23.50 -28.98
CA ILE A 94 1.47 -22.50 -27.91
C ILE A 94 2.41 -22.94 -26.79
N ASP A 95 2.35 -24.20 -26.39
CA ASP A 95 3.20 -24.73 -25.33
C ASP A 95 4.69 -24.72 -25.75
N ALA A 96 5.01 -25.00 -27.02
CA ALA A 96 6.37 -24.91 -27.54
C ALA A 96 6.93 -23.47 -27.47
N VAL A 97 6.12 -22.47 -27.82
CA VAL A 97 6.51 -21.05 -27.70
C VAL A 97 6.71 -20.66 -26.24
N ILE A 98 5.83 -21.12 -25.34
CA ILE A 98 5.97 -20.90 -23.89
C ILE A 98 7.26 -21.56 -23.37
N ARG A 99 7.53 -22.84 -23.71
CA ARG A 99 8.76 -23.53 -23.30
C ARG A 99 10.01 -22.78 -23.78
N ARG A 100 10.03 -22.34 -25.04
CA ARG A 100 11.15 -21.57 -25.61
C ARG A 100 11.40 -20.27 -24.85
N ALA A 101 10.34 -19.55 -24.49
CA ALA A 101 10.47 -18.31 -23.73
C ALA A 101 11.06 -18.52 -22.32
N TYR A 102 10.80 -19.67 -21.71
CA TYR A 102 11.30 -20.05 -20.38
C TYR A 102 12.64 -20.80 -20.38
N GLN A 103 13.26 -21.03 -21.55
CA GLN A 103 14.65 -21.55 -21.63
C GLN A 103 15.66 -20.62 -20.95
N ARG A 104 15.36 -19.32 -20.93
CA ARG A 104 16.04 -18.32 -20.11
C ARG A 104 15.07 -17.76 -19.08
N VAL A 105 15.61 -17.20 -18.00
CA VAL A 105 14.80 -16.46 -17.03
C VAL A 105 14.16 -15.26 -17.74
N PRO A 106 12.82 -15.18 -17.86
CA PRO A 106 12.17 -14.07 -18.56
C PRO A 106 12.40 -12.74 -17.84
N ALA A 107 12.77 -11.70 -18.58
CA ALA A 107 12.96 -10.36 -18.06
C ALA A 107 11.61 -9.65 -17.86
N ARG A 108 11.66 -8.47 -17.23
CA ARG A 108 10.46 -7.64 -17.04
C ARG A 108 9.89 -7.25 -18.41
N GLY A 109 8.65 -7.64 -18.68
CA GLY A 109 7.96 -7.34 -19.93
C GLY A 109 7.88 -8.53 -20.90
N ASP A 110 8.85 -9.45 -20.86
CA ASP A 110 8.92 -10.60 -21.78
C ASP A 110 7.64 -11.45 -21.78
N ILE A 111 7.10 -11.73 -20.59
CA ILE A 111 5.86 -12.52 -20.45
C ILE A 111 4.65 -11.74 -21.01
N ALA A 112 4.65 -10.41 -20.96
CA ALA A 112 3.58 -9.60 -21.54
C ALA A 112 3.66 -9.63 -23.09
N SER A 113 4.86 -9.53 -23.65
CA SER A 113 5.07 -9.70 -25.09
C SER A 113 4.71 -11.12 -25.55
N LEU A 114 5.13 -12.14 -24.81
CA LEU A 114 4.75 -13.53 -25.06
C LEU A 114 3.24 -13.73 -25.06
N ALA A 115 2.56 -13.17 -24.05
CA ALA A 115 1.09 -13.20 -23.94
C ALA A 115 0.40 -12.57 -25.16
N PHE A 116 0.94 -11.45 -25.65
CA PHE A 116 0.48 -10.82 -26.89
C PHE A 116 0.71 -11.74 -28.10
N THR A 117 1.93 -12.29 -28.27
CA THR A 117 2.28 -13.18 -29.40
C THR A 117 1.40 -14.42 -29.48
N VAL A 118 1.09 -15.06 -28.35
CA VAL A 118 0.26 -16.27 -28.32
C VAL A 118 -1.24 -15.99 -28.26
N GLY A 119 -1.64 -14.71 -28.22
CA GLY A 119 -3.04 -14.30 -28.11
C GLY A 119 -3.71 -14.83 -26.84
N ARG A 120 -3.02 -14.79 -25.70
CA ARG A 120 -3.56 -15.25 -24.40
C ARG A 120 -3.30 -14.21 -23.30
N PRO A 121 -4.18 -14.08 -22.30
CA PRO A 121 -3.91 -13.21 -21.16
C PRO A 121 -2.65 -13.63 -20.41
N ARG A 122 -1.90 -12.65 -19.91
CA ARG A 122 -0.67 -12.87 -19.12
C ARG A 122 -0.85 -13.90 -17.99
N TRP A 123 -1.95 -13.81 -17.24
CA TRP A 123 -2.23 -14.75 -16.13
C TRP A 123 -2.37 -16.19 -16.63
N TRP A 124 -2.93 -16.40 -17.82
CA TRP A 124 -3.12 -17.71 -18.42
C TRP A 124 -1.77 -18.30 -18.83
N VAL A 125 -0.91 -17.50 -19.46
CA VAL A 125 0.45 -17.92 -19.83
C VAL A 125 1.27 -18.30 -18.61
N THR A 126 1.24 -17.49 -17.54
CA THR A 126 1.92 -17.84 -16.28
C THR A 126 1.36 -19.11 -15.66
N LYS A 127 0.03 -19.26 -15.63
CA LYS A 127 -0.62 -20.49 -15.15
C LYS A 127 -0.21 -21.71 -15.98
N ARG A 128 -0.17 -21.58 -17.31
CA ARG A 128 0.23 -22.66 -18.22
C ARG A 128 1.70 -23.01 -18.03
N ALA A 129 2.58 -22.03 -17.88
CA ALA A 129 3.99 -22.27 -17.58
C ALA A 129 4.18 -23.05 -16.26
N THR A 130 3.40 -22.74 -15.22
CA THR A 130 3.38 -23.54 -13.97
C THR A 130 2.88 -24.98 -14.21
N GLN A 131 1.82 -25.16 -15.01
CA GLN A 131 1.31 -26.51 -15.36
C GLN A 131 2.31 -27.32 -16.19
N LEU A 132 3.11 -26.66 -17.02
CA LEU A 132 4.20 -27.27 -17.80
C LEU A 132 5.47 -27.51 -16.98
N GLY A 133 5.49 -27.17 -15.68
CA GLY A 133 6.66 -27.34 -14.82
C GLY A 133 7.79 -26.33 -15.06
N LEU A 134 7.56 -25.28 -15.85
CA LEU A 134 8.57 -24.26 -16.20
C LEU A 134 8.78 -23.23 -15.08
N VAL A 135 7.84 -23.17 -14.12
CA VAL A 135 7.89 -22.26 -12.97
C VAL A 135 7.55 -23.04 -11.72
N THR A 136 8.42 -22.97 -10.71
CA THR A 136 8.13 -23.54 -9.39
C THR A 136 6.91 -22.82 -8.78
N PRO A 137 5.85 -23.56 -8.40
CA PRO A 137 4.72 -22.96 -7.71
C PRO A 137 5.17 -22.22 -6.46
N ARG A 138 4.60 -21.03 -6.22
CA ARG A 138 4.82 -20.35 -4.94
C ARG A 138 4.05 -21.11 -3.87
N PHE A 139 4.77 -21.79 -2.98
CA PHE A 139 4.17 -22.40 -1.81
C PHE A 139 3.64 -21.31 -0.86
N LYS A 140 2.41 -21.50 -0.37
CA LYS A 140 1.82 -20.61 0.63
C LYS A 140 2.64 -20.75 1.91
N GLU A 141 3.01 -19.62 2.52
CA GLU A 141 3.68 -19.65 3.82
C GLU A 141 2.83 -20.42 4.84
N PRO A 142 3.45 -21.17 5.78
CA PRO A 142 2.72 -21.83 6.85
C PRO A 142 1.83 -20.86 7.64
N ALA A 143 0.75 -21.36 8.23
CA ALA A 143 -0.09 -20.57 9.12
C ALA A 143 0.74 -19.98 10.28
N TRP A 144 0.34 -18.81 10.78
CA TRP A 144 1.01 -18.19 11.93
C TRP A 144 0.67 -18.95 13.22
N THR A 145 1.69 -19.34 13.97
CA THR A 145 1.52 -19.96 15.29
C THR A 145 1.17 -18.92 16.36
N ASN A 146 0.69 -19.38 17.52
CA ASN A 146 0.45 -18.50 18.68
C ASN A 146 1.73 -17.81 19.15
N ALA A 147 2.85 -18.53 19.20
CA ALA A 147 4.15 -17.98 19.60
C ALA A 147 4.62 -16.87 18.65
N GLU A 148 4.46 -17.06 17.33
CA GLU A 148 4.80 -16.01 16.36
C GLU A 148 3.93 -14.75 16.55
N ARG A 149 2.62 -14.94 16.75
CA ARG A 149 1.68 -13.84 17.00
C ARG A 149 2.06 -13.05 18.25
N GLU A 150 2.42 -13.73 19.32
CA GLU A 150 2.82 -13.12 20.59
C GLU A 150 4.11 -12.30 20.45
N ILE A 151 5.11 -12.83 19.74
CA ILE A 151 6.34 -12.10 19.42
C ILE A 151 6.02 -10.81 18.66
N VAL A 152 5.16 -10.89 17.63
CA VAL A 152 4.74 -9.71 16.87
C VAL A 152 3.99 -8.72 17.75
N GLN A 153 2.99 -9.18 18.52
CA GLN A 153 2.15 -8.32 19.35
C GLN A 153 2.96 -7.52 20.36
N ARG A 154 3.82 -8.19 21.14
CA ARG A 154 4.62 -7.55 22.19
C ARG A 154 5.64 -6.56 21.66
N ASN A 155 6.13 -6.78 20.44
CA ASN A 155 7.25 -6.03 19.89
C ASN A 155 6.87 -5.09 18.74
N PHE A 156 5.59 -4.89 18.46
CA PHE A 156 5.15 -4.11 17.30
C PHE A 156 5.51 -2.61 17.36
N HIS A 157 5.83 -2.10 18.54
CA HIS A 157 6.43 -0.77 18.73
C HIS A 157 7.82 -0.64 18.06
N ARG A 158 8.52 -1.76 17.83
CA ARG A 158 9.85 -1.82 17.22
C ARG A 158 9.78 -1.89 15.68
N PRO A 159 10.87 -1.54 14.97
CA PRO A 159 10.95 -1.70 13.52
C PRO A 159 10.75 -3.18 13.08
N PRO A 160 10.04 -3.46 11.98
CA PRO A 160 9.80 -4.82 11.49
C PRO A 160 11.08 -5.64 11.25
N LYS A 161 12.18 -4.98 10.86
CA LYS A 161 13.51 -5.61 10.72
C LYS A 161 13.99 -6.26 12.03
N ILE A 162 13.74 -5.62 13.17
CA ILE A 162 14.11 -6.13 14.50
C ILE A 162 13.22 -7.32 14.85
N ILE A 163 11.90 -7.18 14.66
CA ILE A 163 10.93 -8.26 14.92
C ILE A 163 11.25 -9.49 14.06
N ARG A 164 11.66 -9.30 12.80
CA ARG A 164 12.14 -10.38 11.93
C ARG A 164 13.35 -11.09 12.53
N GLY A 165 14.29 -10.35 13.10
CA GLY A 165 15.43 -10.92 13.81
C GLY A 165 15.01 -11.74 15.04
N MET A 166 13.99 -11.29 15.78
CA MET A 166 13.41 -12.03 16.91
C MET A 166 12.74 -13.33 16.46
N LEU A 167 11.92 -13.26 15.41
CA LEU A 167 11.28 -14.44 14.82
C LEU A 167 12.33 -15.43 14.30
N LYS A 168 13.37 -14.96 13.61
CA LYS A 168 14.47 -15.82 13.12
C LYS A 168 15.20 -16.53 14.26
N ARG A 169 15.50 -15.83 15.37
CA ARG A 169 16.11 -16.43 16.56
C ARG A 169 15.21 -17.46 17.23
N ALA A 170 13.89 -17.30 17.13
CA ALA A 170 12.90 -18.25 17.59
C ALA A 170 12.60 -19.38 16.59
N GLY A 171 13.36 -19.47 15.48
CA GLY A 171 13.22 -20.53 14.47
C GLY A 171 12.20 -20.23 13.35
N TYR A 172 11.59 -19.05 13.32
CA TYR A 172 10.56 -18.69 12.35
C TYR A 172 11.10 -17.81 11.22
N GLN A 173 10.69 -18.10 9.99
CA GLN A 173 11.06 -17.30 8.82
C GLN A 173 9.85 -16.52 8.31
N ARG A 174 9.81 -15.21 8.59
CA ARG A 174 8.75 -14.30 8.11
C ARG A 174 9.35 -13.07 7.45
N THR A 175 8.69 -12.58 6.40
CA THR A 175 9.07 -11.32 5.75
C THR A 175 8.63 -10.11 6.59
N GLU A 176 9.29 -8.96 6.41
CA GLU A 176 8.91 -7.71 7.10
C GLU A 176 7.48 -7.30 6.77
N THR A 177 7.05 -7.48 5.51
CA THR A 177 5.67 -7.24 5.08
C THR A 177 4.67 -8.15 5.80
N ALA A 178 4.99 -9.45 5.95
CA ALA A 178 4.13 -10.38 6.67
C ALA A 178 3.96 -9.98 8.14
N ILE A 179 5.05 -9.54 8.79
CA ILE A 179 5.02 -9.02 10.18
C ILE A 179 4.12 -7.78 10.29
N ILE A 180 4.23 -6.83 9.35
CA ILE A 180 3.39 -5.62 9.34
C ILE A 180 1.92 -5.98 9.20
N VAL A 181 1.58 -6.85 8.24
CA VAL A 181 0.20 -7.31 8.03
C VAL A 181 -0.32 -8.04 9.26
N MET A 182 0.50 -8.90 9.86
CA MET A 182 0.11 -9.65 11.04
C MET A 182 -0.15 -8.73 12.24
N GLY A 183 0.77 -7.79 12.55
CA GLY A 183 0.56 -6.86 13.65
C GLY A 183 -0.69 -5.99 13.48
N LYS A 184 -1.00 -5.55 12.24
CA LYS A 184 -2.26 -4.86 11.94
C LYS A 184 -3.49 -5.74 12.23
N ARG A 185 -3.45 -7.03 11.86
CA ARG A 185 -4.55 -7.97 12.13
C ARG A 185 -4.75 -8.26 13.61
N LEU A 186 -3.67 -8.21 14.39
CA LEU A 186 -3.72 -8.38 15.85
C LEU A 186 -4.09 -7.10 16.60
N GLY A 187 -4.29 -5.97 15.91
CA GLY A 187 -4.52 -4.66 16.54
C GLY A 187 -3.31 -4.16 17.35
N ALA A 188 -2.11 -4.65 17.04
CA ALA A 188 -0.89 -4.26 17.74
C ALA A 188 -0.60 -2.77 17.54
N THR A 189 -0.24 -2.08 18.62
CA THR A 189 0.11 -0.65 18.55
C THR A 189 1.59 -0.45 18.24
N ARG A 190 1.88 0.60 17.47
CA ARG A 190 3.25 1.10 17.27
C ARG A 190 3.65 2.16 18.30
N TYR A 191 2.76 2.47 19.22
CA TYR A 191 3.01 3.39 20.32
C TYR A 191 4.10 2.80 21.24
N ASP A 192 5.12 3.61 21.52
CA ASP A 192 6.18 3.29 22.46
C ASP A 192 6.11 4.33 23.59
N PRO A 193 5.66 3.96 24.80
CA PRO A 193 5.50 4.91 25.91
C PRO A 193 6.85 5.40 26.45
N LEU A 194 7.96 4.75 26.12
CA LEU A 194 9.29 5.07 26.67
C LEU A 194 10.11 5.99 25.77
N HIS A 195 9.64 6.25 24.55
CA HIS A 195 10.38 7.04 23.57
C HIS A 195 9.51 8.06 22.86
N LEU A 196 10.09 9.24 22.64
CA LEU A 196 9.49 10.33 21.89
C LEU A 196 10.29 10.58 20.60
N THR A 197 9.59 11.03 19.57
CA THR A 197 10.24 11.64 18.40
C THR A 197 10.53 13.11 18.67
N ALA A 198 11.48 13.72 17.96
CA ALA A 198 11.74 15.16 18.12
C ALA A 198 10.47 16.01 17.87
N THR A 199 9.66 15.66 16.87
CA THR A 199 8.39 16.33 16.60
C THR A 199 7.36 16.08 17.70
N GLY A 200 7.29 14.85 18.23
CA GLY A 200 6.42 14.52 19.36
C GLY A 200 6.77 15.30 20.62
N LEU A 201 8.06 15.37 20.96
CA LEU A 201 8.55 16.17 22.08
C LEU A 201 8.28 17.66 21.87
N ALA A 202 8.51 18.18 20.66
CA ALA A 202 8.25 19.58 20.33
C ALA A 202 6.76 19.95 20.50
N SER A 203 5.86 19.06 20.08
CA SER A 203 4.41 19.22 20.27
C SER A 203 4.04 19.26 21.75
N LEU A 204 4.61 18.38 22.57
CA LEU A 204 4.37 18.34 24.03
C LEU A 204 4.94 19.57 24.74
N MET A 205 6.04 20.13 24.23
CA MET A 205 6.67 21.32 24.79
C MET A 205 6.10 22.64 24.26
N GLY A 206 5.21 22.59 23.26
CA GLY A 206 4.66 23.80 22.62
C GLY A 206 5.71 24.62 21.86
N ILE A 207 6.72 23.97 21.25
CA ILE A 207 7.84 24.60 20.53
C ILE A 207 8.00 24.04 19.12
N ASP A 208 8.83 24.71 18.31
CA ASP A 208 9.20 24.21 16.98
C ASP A 208 10.17 23.02 17.06
N ALA A 209 9.98 22.02 16.19
CA ALA A 209 10.80 20.81 16.15
C ALA A 209 12.28 21.09 15.89
N LYS A 210 12.63 22.18 15.18
CA LYS A 210 14.04 22.57 14.97
C LYS A 210 14.74 22.90 16.28
N THR A 211 14.03 23.44 17.26
CA THR A 211 14.56 23.74 18.60
C THR A 211 15.04 22.46 19.28
N VAL A 212 14.19 21.41 19.27
CA VAL A 212 14.54 20.09 19.80
C VAL A 212 15.73 19.49 19.06
N THR A 213 15.73 19.55 17.73
CA THR A 213 16.89 19.05 16.95
C THR A 213 18.17 19.85 17.22
N GLY A 214 18.04 21.15 17.53
CA GLY A 214 19.16 22.01 17.93
C GLY A 214 19.73 21.62 19.29
N TRP A 215 18.88 21.32 20.27
CA TRP A 215 19.35 20.79 21.56
C TRP A 215 20.09 19.47 21.42
N ILE A 216 19.60 18.58 20.56
CA ILE A 216 20.28 17.31 20.26
C ILE A 216 21.62 17.58 19.56
N GLY A 217 21.64 18.48 18.57
CA GLY A 217 22.86 18.83 17.84
C GLY A 217 23.94 19.48 18.71
N ARG A 218 23.54 20.21 19.76
CA ARG A 218 24.43 20.81 20.77
C ARG A 218 24.80 19.85 21.90
N GLY A 219 24.27 18.62 21.90
CA GLY A 219 24.52 17.62 22.95
C GLY A 219 23.78 17.86 24.27
N LEU A 220 22.86 18.83 24.34
CA LEU A 220 22.06 19.11 25.53
C LEU A 220 21.02 18.02 25.79
N LEU A 221 20.43 17.47 24.72
CA LEU A 221 19.44 16.40 24.79
C LEU A 221 19.97 15.13 24.14
N LYS A 222 20.08 14.05 24.93
CA LYS A 222 20.52 12.74 24.44
C LYS A 222 19.44 12.10 23.58
N ALA A 223 19.78 11.75 22.34
CA ALA A 223 18.88 11.07 21.42
C ALA A 223 19.66 10.10 20.52
N SER A 224 19.01 9.01 20.12
CA SER A 224 19.51 8.10 19.09
C SER A 224 18.69 8.24 17.80
N ARG A 225 19.08 7.51 16.75
CA ARG A 225 18.29 7.42 15.50
C ARG A 225 17.38 6.19 15.56
N ARG A 226 16.13 6.34 15.12
CA ARG A 226 15.11 5.27 15.18
C ARG A 226 15.43 4.07 14.28
N GLY A 227 16.24 4.25 13.24
CA GLY A 227 16.66 3.20 12.32
C GLY A 227 15.59 2.85 11.29
N THR A 228 14.79 3.82 10.85
CA THR A 228 13.69 3.58 9.90
C THR A 228 14.14 3.45 8.43
N GLY A 229 15.41 3.76 8.13
CA GLY A 229 15.94 3.71 6.77
C GLY A 229 15.34 4.76 5.82
N ARG A 230 14.67 5.78 6.36
CA ARG A 230 14.10 6.89 5.59
C ARG A 230 15.22 7.72 4.95
N THR A 231 15.05 8.04 3.66
CA THR A 231 15.99 8.86 2.90
C THR A 231 15.80 10.35 3.21
N SER A 232 16.78 11.18 2.83
CA SER A 232 16.69 12.64 2.99
C SER A 232 15.45 13.25 2.32
N ALA A 233 15.07 12.73 1.14
CA ALA A 233 13.85 13.12 0.44
C ALA A 233 12.56 12.76 1.21
N GLN A 234 12.62 11.80 2.13
CA GLN A 234 11.53 11.39 3.01
C GLN A 234 11.60 12.07 4.39
N GLY A 235 12.39 13.14 4.54
CA GLY A 235 12.60 13.85 5.80
C GLY A 235 13.63 13.21 6.73
N GLY A 236 14.42 12.26 6.22
CA GLY A 236 15.47 11.57 6.99
C GLY A 236 14.95 10.67 8.10
N ASP A 237 15.88 10.07 8.85
CA ASP A 237 15.55 9.21 9.98
C ASP A 237 15.20 10.02 11.23
N GLN A 238 14.17 9.57 11.94
CA GLN A 238 13.65 10.28 13.10
C GLN A 238 14.60 10.12 14.30
N PHE A 239 14.71 11.18 15.10
CA PHE A 239 15.31 11.07 16.43
C PHE A 239 14.40 10.23 17.33
N TRP A 240 15.04 9.43 18.18
CA TRP A 240 14.43 8.53 19.15
C TRP A 240 14.98 8.89 20.52
N ILE A 241 14.16 9.61 21.29
CA ILE A 241 14.54 10.27 22.53
C ILE A 241 13.90 9.50 23.67
N ARG A 242 14.68 9.00 24.63
CA ARG A 242 14.12 8.30 25.78
C ARG A 242 13.44 9.30 26.70
N VAL A 243 12.28 8.94 27.24
CA VAL A 243 11.52 9.79 28.17
C VAL A 243 12.36 10.18 29.39
N ARG A 244 13.19 9.27 29.92
CA ARG A 244 14.14 9.58 31.01
C ARG A 244 15.19 10.64 30.64
N ASP A 245 15.65 10.64 29.39
CA ASP A 245 16.67 11.58 28.91
C ASP A 245 16.02 12.98 28.72
N VAL A 246 14.73 13.03 28.36
CA VAL A 246 13.93 14.27 28.36
C VAL A 246 13.74 14.81 29.77
N ARG A 247 13.39 13.94 30.73
CA ARG A 247 13.22 14.33 32.13
C ARG A 247 14.50 14.95 32.69
N ALA A 248 15.64 14.27 32.52
CA ALA A 248 16.95 14.78 32.94
C ALA A 248 17.25 16.14 32.30
N PHE A 249 17.05 16.27 30.98
CA PHE A 249 17.25 17.53 30.27
C PHE A 249 16.41 18.68 30.85
N ILE A 250 15.13 18.48 31.14
CA ILE A 250 14.26 19.54 31.67
C ILE A 250 14.69 19.95 33.08
N ILE A 251 15.10 18.99 33.93
CA ILE A 251 15.59 19.26 35.27
C ILE A 251 16.90 20.07 35.22
N ASP A 252 17.85 19.63 34.39
CA ASP A 252 19.17 20.25 34.28
C ASP A 252 19.15 21.60 33.53
N ASN A 253 18.13 21.84 32.70
CA ASN A 253 18.03 23.01 31.82
C ASN A 253 16.71 23.76 31.97
N ALA A 254 16.17 23.85 33.19
CA ALA A 254 14.86 24.47 33.44
C ALA A 254 14.74 25.89 32.88
N ALA A 255 15.83 26.68 32.87
CA ALA A 255 15.86 28.03 32.32
C ALA A 255 15.65 28.10 30.79
N VAL A 256 15.96 27.02 30.07
CA VAL A 256 15.84 26.93 28.60
C VAL A 256 14.43 26.48 28.19
N VAL A 257 13.64 25.95 29.13
CA VAL A 257 12.32 25.37 28.88
C VAL A 257 11.22 26.34 29.30
N ASP A 258 10.41 26.81 28.34
CA ASP A 258 9.25 27.66 28.64
C ASP A 258 8.06 26.81 29.12
N LEU A 259 8.00 26.58 30.44
CA LEU A 259 6.96 25.78 31.09
C LEU A 259 5.52 26.28 30.85
N ARG A 260 5.35 27.54 30.42
CA ARG A 260 4.01 28.10 30.11
C ARG A 260 3.39 27.48 28.86
N LYS A 261 4.24 26.95 27.95
CA LYS A 261 3.83 26.37 26.67
C LYS A 261 3.74 24.84 26.71
N VAL A 262 4.36 24.23 27.71
CA VAL A 262 4.39 22.77 27.86
C VAL A 262 2.99 22.26 28.22
N ASP A 263 2.63 21.10 27.67
CA ASP A 263 1.45 20.35 28.10
C ASP A 263 1.55 20.04 29.59
N LYS A 264 0.65 20.65 30.38
CA LYS A 264 0.71 20.64 31.84
C LYS A 264 0.56 19.23 32.42
N PHE A 265 -0.34 18.43 31.86
CA PHE A 265 -0.61 17.08 32.37
C PHE A 265 0.55 16.15 32.06
N TRP A 266 1.05 16.18 30.82
CA TRP A 266 2.23 15.42 30.44
C TRP A 266 3.47 15.82 31.26
N PHE A 267 3.67 17.11 31.51
CA PHE A 267 4.80 17.58 32.32
C PHE A 267 4.74 17.06 33.75
N ILE A 268 3.55 17.10 34.38
CA ILE A 268 3.33 16.55 35.71
C ILE A 268 3.64 15.05 35.71
N ASP A 269 3.08 14.29 34.77
CA ASP A 269 3.33 12.85 34.66
C ASP A 269 4.82 12.54 34.46
N LEU A 270 5.51 13.33 33.63
CA LEU A 270 6.93 13.15 33.36
C LEU A 270 7.79 13.36 34.62
N VAL A 271 7.49 14.39 35.41
CA VAL A 271 8.28 14.74 36.59
C VAL A 271 7.93 13.85 37.79
N ALA A 272 6.64 13.55 37.99
CA ALA A 272 6.14 12.78 39.13
C ALA A 272 6.29 11.27 38.96
N HIS A 273 6.10 10.74 37.74
CA HIS A 273 6.04 9.31 37.46
C HIS A 273 7.01 8.85 36.35
N GLY A 274 7.87 9.74 35.86
CA GLY A 274 8.83 9.41 34.82
C GLY A 274 9.74 8.25 35.21
N PRO A 275 10.02 7.30 34.30
CA PRO A 275 10.92 6.19 34.59
C PRO A 275 12.29 6.73 35.03
N THR A 276 12.78 6.22 36.17
CA THR A 276 14.15 6.45 36.67
C THR A 276 15.20 5.96 35.68
#